data_AF-A0A7T6AQ58-F1
#
_entry.id   AF-A0A7T6AQ58-F1
#
_cell.length_a   1.000
_cell.length_b   1.000
_cell.length_c   1.000
_cell.angle_alpha   90.00
_cell.angle_beta   90.00
_cell.angle_gamma   90.00
#
_symmetry.space_group_name_H-M   'P 1'
#
loop_
_entity.id
_entity.type
_entity.pdbx_description
1 polymer ?
#
loop_
_entity_poly.entity_id
_entity_poly.type
_entity_poly.pdbx_seq_one_letter_code
_entity_poly.pdbx_strand_id
1 'polypeptide(L)'
;MPNPVTCMTFSPYQRLLTAIEQSPIPGADKVRLTHFAVFVLLGQPGLLGYCVYSLVEGELLMALILFVTNVTLLLSWQLLCHLPVAQPVYRTVAVIFGVLLLSLIVNGGDGGSRSLWMLTYPLFVVFLVGEKEGFIWICSLLAVTLLVLFVPLSFLHPFPYGKEFIVRFVSVYMVVAAIACWTEHFRAHSRTLNSAKRRQLESVLEALPAAVRLNDNTGRPLLCNRAYLVLTQLTHDEVFDPEEIDSPIIPPDMQYTNIPISAPDGALYRLQMWQERERAQVQPALSDGRREEGRHSMEYCNDTVLSSVGPHDVGVVSNTRDNQMPAKPL
;
A
#
# COMPACT_ATOMS: atom_id res chain seq x y z
N MET A 1 -3.33 15.55 -39.53
CA MET A 1 -4.61 16.08 -39.02
C MET A 1 -5.10 15.15 -37.92
N PRO A 2 -5.12 15.58 -36.64
CA PRO A 2 -5.62 14.76 -35.54
C PRO A 2 -7.15 14.60 -35.64
N ASN A 3 -7.65 13.38 -35.40
CA ASN A 3 -9.07 13.02 -35.54
C ASN A 3 -9.95 13.80 -34.53
N PRO A 4 -11.04 14.45 -34.97
CA PRO A 4 -11.90 15.26 -34.10
C PRO A 4 -12.87 14.45 -33.21
N VAL A 5 -12.67 13.14 -33.04
CA VAL A 5 -13.64 12.24 -32.36
C VAL A 5 -13.20 11.87 -30.93
N THR A 6 -12.04 12.33 -30.45
CA THR A 6 -11.57 12.02 -29.08
C THR A 6 -12.08 12.99 -28.00
N CYS A 7 -13.03 13.87 -28.33
CA CYS A 7 -13.46 14.94 -27.45
C CYS A 7 -14.82 14.59 -26.78
N MET A 8 -14.85 14.59 -25.45
CA MET A 8 -16.05 14.65 -24.58
C MET A 8 -16.77 13.36 -24.18
N THR A 9 -16.06 12.27 -23.88
CA THR A 9 -16.54 11.33 -22.86
C THR A 9 -15.48 11.17 -21.78
N PHE A 10 -15.18 12.28 -21.08
CA PHE A 10 -14.50 12.17 -19.79
C PHE A 10 -15.42 11.39 -18.85
N SER A 11 -15.17 10.09 -18.75
CA SER A 11 -15.89 9.20 -17.87
C SER A 11 -15.83 9.77 -16.45
N PRO A 12 -16.92 9.74 -15.66
CA PRO A 12 -16.90 10.18 -14.26
C PRO A 12 -15.76 9.53 -13.46
N TYR A 13 -15.34 8.33 -13.89
CA TYR A 13 -14.16 7.64 -13.38
C TYR A 13 -12.84 8.40 -13.59
N GLN A 14 -12.61 9.00 -14.76
CA GLN A 14 -11.39 9.77 -15.02
C GLN A 14 -11.33 11.02 -14.15
N ARG A 15 -12.43 11.77 -14.04
CA ARG A 15 -12.51 12.93 -13.14
C ARG A 15 -12.21 12.55 -11.69
N LEU A 16 -12.71 11.39 -11.26
CA LEU A 16 -12.44 10.86 -9.94
C LEU A 16 -10.96 10.53 -9.76
N LEU A 17 -10.34 9.84 -10.72
CA LEU A 17 -8.92 9.52 -10.67
C LEU A 17 -8.05 10.78 -10.64
N THR A 18 -8.34 11.77 -11.49
CA THR A 18 -7.61 13.03 -11.50
C THR A 18 -7.74 13.78 -10.17
N ALA A 19 -8.92 13.80 -9.56
CA ALA A 19 -9.12 14.39 -8.23
C ALA A 19 -8.32 13.65 -7.13
N ILE A 20 -8.28 12.32 -7.18
CA ILE A 20 -7.48 11.50 -6.25
C ILE A 20 -5.97 11.76 -6.45
N GLU A 21 -5.54 11.87 -7.70
CA GLU A 21 -4.14 12.10 -8.04
C GLU A 21 -3.64 13.47 -7.57
N GLN A 22 -4.48 14.51 -7.75
CA GLN A 22 -4.24 15.88 -7.31
C GLN A 22 -4.37 16.08 -5.78
N SER A 23 -4.94 15.12 -5.05
CA SER A 23 -5.11 15.27 -3.61
C SER A 23 -3.75 15.39 -2.88
N PRO A 24 -3.65 16.22 -1.83
CA PRO A 24 -2.40 16.43 -1.07
C PRO A 24 -2.05 15.24 -0.15
N ILE A 25 -2.74 14.11 -0.31
CA ILE A 25 -2.63 12.93 0.55
C ILE A 25 -1.41 12.09 0.15
N PRO A 26 -0.59 11.62 1.12
CA PRO A 26 0.55 10.75 0.85
C PRO A 26 0.16 9.50 0.04
N GLY A 27 1.04 9.05 -0.85
CA GLY A 27 0.75 7.96 -1.79
C GLY A 27 0.22 6.65 -1.17
N ALA A 28 0.62 6.33 0.06
CA ALA A 28 0.12 5.16 0.78
C ALA A 28 -1.39 5.20 1.09
N ASP A 29 -1.94 6.41 1.28
CA ASP A 29 -3.35 6.65 1.60
C ASP A 29 -4.20 6.90 0.35
N LYS A 30 -3.59 7.18 -0.83
CA LYS A 30 -4.33 7.33 -2.10
C LYS A 30 -5.19 6.12 -2.43
N VAL A 31 -4.69 4.90 -2.17
CA VAL A 31 -5.48 3.67 -2.35
C VAL A 31 -6.72 3.68 -1.46
N ARG A 32 -6.61 4.14 -0.20
CA ARG A 32 -7.75 4.22 0.72
C ARG A 32 -8.76 5.25 0.24
N LEU A 33 -8.28 6.39 -0.24
CA LEU A 33 -9.11 7.42 -0.85
C LEU A 33 -9.89 6.89 -2.06
N THR A 34 -9.28 6.07 -2.90
CA THR A 34 -9.99 5.43 -4.03
C THR A 34 -11.11 4.51 -3.55
N HIS A 35 -10.88 3.68 -2.53
CA HIS A 35 -11.92 2.81 -1.99
C HIS A 35 -13.05 3.62 -1.35
N PHE A 36 -12.70 4.67 -0.61
CA PHE A 36 -13.67 5.60 -0.04
C PHE A 36 -14.49 6.30 -1.13
N ALA A 37 -13.86 6.74 -2.22
CA ALA A 37 -14.54 7.35 -3.34
C ALA A 37 -15.57 6.42 -3.99
N VAL A 38 -15.18 5.16 -4.24
CA VAL A 38 -16.09 4.15 -4.79
C VAL A 38 -17.27 3.93 -3.83
N PHE A 39 -17.00 3.87 -2.53
CA PHE A 39 -18.04 3.75 -1.52
C PHE A 39 -19.00 4.94 -1.50
N VAL A 40 -18.48 6.18 -1.57
CA VAL A 40 -19.31 7.40 -1.64
C VAL A 40 -20.13 7.38 -2.93
N LEU A 41 -19.52 7.07 -4.08
CA LEU A 41 -20.21 7.05 -5.37
C LEU A 41 -21.36 6.04 -5.41
N LEU A 42 -21.16 4.84 -4.86
CA LEU A 42 -22.18 3.78 -4.83
C LEU A 42 -23.19 3.96 -3.69
N GLY A 43 -22.73 4.41 -2.53
CA GLY A 43 -23.54 4.53 -1.32
C GLY A 43 -24.45 5.74 -1.31
N GLN A 44 -24.05 6.85 -1.93
CA GLN A 44 -24.81 8.10 -1.95
C GLN A 44 -26.21 7.95 -2.57
N PRO A 45 -26.38 7.37 -3.78
CA PRO A 45 -27.71 7.14 -4.34
C PRO A 45 -28.58 6.23 -3.45
N GLY A 46 -27.97 5.20 -2.86
CA GLY A 46 -28.67 4.27 -1.96
C GLY A 46 -29.18 4.98 -0.70
N LEU A 47 -28.31 5.73 -0.02
CA LEU A 47 -28.67 6.49 1.19
C LEU A 47 -29.73 7.56 0.90
N LEU A 48 -29.62 8.25 -0.23
CA LEU A 48 -30.61 9.25 -0.63
C LEU A 48 -31.98 8.59 -0.90
N GLY A 49 -31.99 7.46 -1.61
CA GLY A 49 -33.21 6.69 -1.85
C GLY A 49 -33.86 6.22 -0.56
N TYR A 50 -33.07 5.67 0.37
CA TYR A 50 -33.56 5.29 1.70
C TYR A 50 -34.04 6.49 2.53
N CYS A 51 -33.40 7.65 2.40
CA CYS A 51 -33.83 8.87 3.09
C CYS A 51 -35.22 9.31 2.59
N VAL A 52 -35.43 9.33 1.27
CA VAL A 52 -36.74 9.66 0.68
C VAL A 52 -37.79 8.64 1.08
N TYR A 53 -37.46 7.34 1.01
CA TYR A 53 -38.35 6.27 1.46
C TYR A 53 -38.75 6.45 2.93
N SER A 54 -37.79 6.71 3.82
CA SER A 54 -38.03 6.95 5.24
C SER A 54 -38.88 8.19 5.52
N LEU A 55 -38.81 9.22 4.67
CA LEU A 55 -39.68 10.40 4.76
C LEU A 55 -41.13 10.06 4.37
N VAL A 56 -41.32 9.21 3.35
CA VAL A 56 -42.65 8.77 2.90
C VAL A 56 -43.35 7.91 3.96
N GLU A 57 -42.60 7.05 4.66
CA GLU A 57 -43.10 6.24 5.78
C GLU A 57 -43.34 7.05 7.07
N GLY A 58 -42.96 8.33 7.11
CA GLY A 58 -43.08 9.18 8.30
C GLY A 58 -42.06 8.90 9.41
N GLU A 59 -41.06 8.05 9.16
CA GLU A 59 -39.96 7.76 10.07
C GLU A 59 -38.94 8.93 10.11
N LEU A 60 -39.34 10.10 10.62
CA LEU A 60 -38.53 11.33 10.59
C LEU A 60 -37.15 11.20 11.23
N LEU A 61 -37.04 10.44 12.33
CA LEU A 61 -35.76 10.22 13.02
C LEU A 61 -34.77 9.46 12.12
N MET A 62 -35.24 8.42 11.42
CA MET A 62 -34.40 7.64 10.52
C MET A 62 -33.98 8.47 9.31
N ALA A 63 -34.92 9.21 8.72
CA ALA A 63 -34.64 10.14 7.64
C ALA A 63 -33.57 11.18 8.03
N LEU A 64 -33.66 11.73 9.25
CA LEU A 64 -32.66 12.68 9.77
C LEU A 64 -31.27 12.03 9.89
N ILE A 65 -31.18 10.82 10.45
CA ILE A 65 -29.90 10.11 10.58
C ILE A 65 -29.30 9.81 9.19
N LEU A 66 -30.12 9.37 8.23
CA LEU A 66 -29.71 9.11 6.85
C LEU A 66 -29.21 10.40 6.17
N PHE A 67 -29.94 11.50 6.33
CA PHE A 67 -29.55 12.81 5.79
C PHE A 67 -28.23 13.31 6.38
N VAL A 68 -28.07 13.26 7.70
CA VAL A 68 -26.83 13.66 8.39
C VAL A 68 -25.65 12.80 7.93
N THR A 69 -25.85 11.49 7.78
CA THR A 69 -24.81 10.58 7.26
C THR A 69 -24.45 10.96 5.82
N ASN A 70 -25.45 11.22 4.98
CA ASN A 70 -25.26 11.59 3.58
C ASN A 70 -24.44 12.88 3.43
N VAL A 71 -24.81 13.93 4.17
CA VAL A 71 -24.09 15.21 4.21
C VAL A 71 -22.67 15.02 4.74
N THR A 72 -22.49 14.24 5.82
CA THR A 72 -21.17 13.94 6.38
C THR A 72 -20.26 13.28 5.36
N LEU A 73 -20.77 12.30 4.59
CA LEU A 73 -19.98 11.61 3.57
C LEU A 73 -19.57 12.55 2.43
N LEU A 74 -20.45 13.45 1.99
CA LEU A 74 -20.14 14.47 0.98
C LEU A 74 -19.09 15.46 1.47
N LEU A 75 -19.26 15.97 2.70
CA LEU A 75 -18.29 16.88 3.31
C LEU A 75 -16.94 16.19 3.52
N SER A 76 -16.95 14.93 3.94
CA SER A 76 -15.72 14.15 4.12
C SER A 76 -14.97 13.93 2.81
N TRP A 77 -15.70 13.68 1.72
CA TRP A 77 -15.11 13.63 0.38
C TRP A 77 -14.45 14.96 0.00
N GLN A 78 -15.15 16.08 0.17
CA GLN A 78 -14.60 17.40 -0.12
C GLN A 78 -13.37 17.72 0.75
N LEU A 79 -13.44 17.44 2.06
CA LEU A 79 -12.34 17.66 3.00
C LEU A 79 -11.10 16.82 2.64
N LEU A 80 -11.28 15.55 2.26
CA LEU A 80 -10.15 14.69 1.85
C LEU A 80 -9.48 15.15 0.56
N CYS A 81 -10.21 15.82 -0.34
CA CYS A 81 -9.60 16.41 -1.53
C CYS A 81 -8.74 17.64 -1.22
N HIS A 82 -8.98 18.32 -0.08
CA HIS A 82 -8.32 19.59 0.25
C HIS A 82 -7.33 19.51 1.42
N LEU A 83 -7.49 18.55 2.34
CA LEU A 83 -6.66 18.45 3.54
C LEU A 83 -5.59 17.37 3.40
N PRO A 84 -4.35 17.63 3.85
CA PRO A 84 -3.28 16.63 3.85
C PRO A 84 -3.47 15.56 4.93
N VAL A 85 -4.34 15.79 5.94
CA VAL A 85 -4.52 14.91 7.09
C VAL A 85 -5.85 14.13 6.98
N ALA A 86 -5.79 12.90 6.45
CA ALA A 86 -6.98 12.09 6.18
C ALA A 86 -7.54 11.32 7.39
N GLN A 87 -6.69 10.95 8.34
CA GLN A 87 -7.03 10.09 9.49
C GLN A 87 -8.24 10.55 10.35
N PRO A 88 -8.32 11.81 10.81
CA PRO A 88 -9.45 12.23 11.65
C PRO A 88 -10.78 12.21 10.87
N VAL A 89 -10.75 12.48 9.57
CA VAL A 89 -11.93 12.41 8.70
C VAL A 89 -12.43 10.96 8.62
N TYR A 90 -11.53 10.01 8.39
CA TYR A 90 -11.88 8.58 8.36
C TYR A 90 -12.49 8.08 9.68
N ARG A 91 -11.93 8.46 10.83
CA ARG A 91 -12.50 8.12 12.14
C ARG A 91 -13.90 8.69 12.33
N THR A 92 -14.11 9.94 11.93
CA THR A 92 -15.40 10.62 12.05
C THR A 92 -16.46 9.92 11.19
N VAL A 93 -16.13 9.58 9.95
CA VAL A 93 -16.99 8.81 9.06
C VAL A 93 -17.29 7.42 9.64
N ALA A 94 -16.30 6.72 10.19
CA ALA A 94 -16.50 5.40 10.79
C ALA A 94 -17.47 5.45 11.99
N VAL A 95 -17.40 6.48 12.82
CA VAL A 95 -18.34 6.68 13.94
C VAL A 95 -19.75 6.92 13.41
N ILE A 96 -19.92 7.88 12.50
CA ILE A 96 -21.24 8.27 11.99
C ILE A 96 -21.89 7.10 11.23
N PHE A 97 -21.10 6.35 10.45
CA PHE A 97 -21.58 5.14 9.79
C PHE A 97 -21.95 4.04 10.79
N GLY A 98 -21.16 3.85 11.86
CA GLY A 98 -21.50 2.93 12.94
C GLY A 98 -22.81 3.30 13.64
N VAL A 99 -23.04 4.58 13.90
CA VAL A 99 -24.30 5.10 14.48
C VAL A 99 -25.49 4.84 13.55
N LEU A 100 -25.34 5.07 12.24
CA LEU A 100 -26.36 4.72 11.25
C LEU A 100 -26.68 3.22 11.29
N LEU A 101 -25.68 2.35 11.31
CA LEU A 101 -25.94 0.90 11.32
C LEU A 101 -26.57 0.42 12.63
N LEU A 102 -26.21 1.03 13.77
CA LEU A 102 -26.88 0.78 15.04
C LEU A 102 -28.34 1.23 15.01
N SER A 103 -28.67 2.38 14.38
CA SER A 103 -30.06 2.80 14.24
C SER A 103 -30.86 1.83 13.36
N LEU A 104 -30.25 1.25 12.32
CA LEU A 104 -30.86 0.20 11.51
C LEU A 104 -31.16 -1.06 12.33
N ILE A 105 -30.26 -1.46 13.25
CA ILE A 105 -30.50 -2.59 14.17
C ILE A 105 -31.65 -2.30 15.13
N VAL A 106 -31.70 -1.11 15.72
CA VAL A 106 -32.77 -0.75 16.66
C VAL A 106 -34.14 -0.82 15.99
N ASN A 107 -34.26 -0.31 14.77
CA ASN A 107 -35.53 -0.29 14.03
C ASN A 107 -35.90 -1.66 13.43
N GLY A 108 -34.92 -2.48 13.05
CA GLY A 108 -35.11 -3.84 12.53
C GLY A 108 -35.75 -3.95 11.14
N GLY A 109 -36.72 -3.11 10.81
CA GLY A 109 -37.51 -3.22 9.58
C GLY A 109 -38.23 -4.57 9.47
N ASP A 110 -38.70 -4.88 8.26
CA ASP A 110 -39.46 -6.11 8.03
C ASP A 110 -38.59 -7.35 8.29
N GLY A 111 -38.97 -8.11 9.32
CA GLY A 111 -38.29 -9.34 9.72
C GLY A 111 -36.85 -9.14 10.21
N GLY A 112 -36.47 -7.94 10.66
CA GLY A 112 -35.10 -7.67 11.09
C GLY A 112 -34.11 -7.46 9.95
N SER A 113 -34.59 -7.34 8.70
CA SER A 113 -33.74 -7.22 7.50
C SER A 113 -32.79 -6.01 7.52
N ARG A 114 -33.16 -4.90 8.17
CA ARG A 114 -32.31 -3.71 8.28
C ARG A 114 -31.01 -3.99 9.04
N SER A 115 -31.01 -4.95 9.97
CA SER A 115 -29.80 -5.34 10.72
C SER A 115 -28.71 -5.95 9.82
N LEU A 116 -29.06 -6.54 8.66
CA LEU A 116 -28.09 -7.17 7.77
C LEU A 116 -27.07 -6.18 7.19
N TRP A 117 -27.44 -4.90 7.08
CA TRP A 117 -26.52 -3.84 6.66
C TRP A 117 -25.32 -3.69 7.59
N MET A 118 -25.44 -4.12 8.84
CA MET A 118 -24.33 -4.14 9.80
C MET A 118 -23.14 -4.99 9.32
N LEU A 119 -23.38 -6.01 8.49
CA LEU A 119 -22.34 -6.86 7.92
C LEU A 119 -21.40 -6.07 6.99
N THR A 120 -21.80 -4.89 6.52
CA THR A 120 -20.94 -4.02 5.72
C THR A 120 -19.89 -3.27 6.56
N TYR A 121 -20.11 -3.14 7.87
CA TYR A 121 -19.23 -2.35 8.74
C TYR A 121 -17.80 -2.88 8.80
N PRO A 122 -17.54 -4.18 9.06
CA PRO A 122 -16.17 -4.69 9.17
C PRO A 122 -15.36 -4.48 7.90
N LEU A 123 -16.00 -4.67 6.75
CA LEU A 123 -15.39 -4.42 5.45
C LEU A 123 -15.02 -2.95 5.32
N PHE A 124 -15.96 -2.05 5.63
CA PHE A 124 -15.74 -0.62 5.48
C PHE A 124 -14.66 -0.07 6.42
N VAL A 125 -14.75 -0.36 7.73
CA VAL A 125 -13.92 0.31 8.73
C VAL A 125 -12.45 -0.13 8.68
N VAL A 126 -12.19 -1.41 8.38
CA VAL A 126 -10.82 -1.94 8.27
C VAL A 126 -10.10 -1.31 7.08
N PHE A 127 -10.78 -1.15 5.94
CA PHE A 127 -10.18 -0.47 4.79
C PHE A 127 -9.93 1.02 5.04
N LEU A 128 -10.82 1.68 5.78
CA LEU A 128 -10.76 3.12 5.98
C LEU A 128 -9.68 3.52 7.00
N VAL A 129 -9.64 2.84 8.15
CA VAL A 129 -8.78 3.21 9.27
C VAL A 129 -7.49 2.37 9.30
N GLY A 130 -7.51 1.16 8.75
CA GLY A 130 -6.41 0.20 8.73
C GLY A 130 -6.60 -0.97 9.69
N GLU A 131 -5.69 -1.95 9.63
CA GLU A 131 -5.80 -3.24 10.32
C GLU A 131 -5.97 -3.13 11.86
N LYS A 132 -4.98 -2.52 12.54
CA LYS A 132 -4.94 -2.51 14.01
C LYS A 132 -6.10 -1.73 14.62
N GLU A 133 -6.36 -0.54 14.07
CA GLU A 133 -7.40 0.35 14.59
C GLU A 133 -8.79 -0.16 14.15
N GLY A 134 -8.93 -0.61 12.91
CA GLY A 134 -10.17 -1.19 12.39
C GLY A 134 -10.65 -2.39 13.22
N PHE A 135 -9.75 -3.24 13.70
CA PHE A 135 -10.10 -4.32 14.62
C PHE A 135 -10.76 -3.81 15.92
N ILE A 136 -10.19 -2.75 16.52
CA ILE A 136 -10.75 -2.12 17.73
C ILE A 136 -12.15 -1.57 17.44
N TRP A 137 -12.34 -0.90 16.30
CA TRP A 137 -13.65 -0.38 15.89
C TRP A 137 -14.68 -1.49 15.68
N ILE A 138 -14.32 -2.60 15.03
CA ILE A 138 -15.19 -3.76 14.84
C ILE A 138 -15.62 -4.34 16.19
N CYS A 139 -14.67 -4.64 17.07
CA CYS A 139 -14.96 -5.22 18.38
C CYS A 139 -15.82 -4.28 19.22
N SER A 140 -15.54 -2.98 19.19
CA SER A 140 -16.31 -1.97 19.90
C SER A 140 -17.75 -1.92 19.40
N LEU A 141 -17.94 -1.87 18.09
CA LEU A 141 -19.29 -1.80 17.52
C LEU A 141 -20.06 -3.10 17.76
N LEU A 142 -19.41 -4.26 17.64
CA LEU A 142 -20.02 -5.55 17.98
C LEU A 142 -20.46 -5.59 19.45
N ALA A 143 -19.62 -5.13 20.38
CA ALA A 143 -19.97 -5.08 21.80
C ALA A 143 -21.20 -4.20 22.06
N VAL A 144 -21.27 -3.02 21.42
CA VAL A 144 -22.45 -2.14 21.49
C VAL A 144 -23.67 -2.81 20.87
N THR A 145 -23.53 -3.50 19.74
CA THR A 145 -24.63 -4.25 19.12
C THR A 145 -25.15 -5.36 20.03
N LEU A 146 -24.26 -6.14 20.67
CA LEU A 146 -24.67 -7.16 21.63
C LEU A 146 -25.40 -6.54 22.82
N LEU A 147 -24.92 -5.40 23.32
CA LEU A 147 -25.59 -4.66 24.38
C LEU A 147 -27.01 -4.26 23.96
N VAL A 148 -27.20 -3.70 22.76
CA VAL A 148 -28.52 -3.31 22.22
C VAL A 148 -29.43 -4.52 22.02
N LEU A 149 -28.90 -5.66 21.60
CA LEU A 149 -29.69 -6.88 21.34
C LEU A 149 -30.09 -7.62 22.62
N PHE A 150 -29.27 -7.59 23.67
CA PHE A 150 -29.54 -8.32 24.92
C PHE A 150 -30.15 -7.46 26.04
N VAL A 151 -29.91 -6.15 26.04
CA VAL A 151 -30.44 -5.24 27.05
C VAL A 151 -31.67 -4.53 26.49
N PRO A 152 -32.87 -4.78 27.03
CA PRO A 152 -34.07 -4.06 26.62
C PRO A 152 -33.98 -2.62 27.11
N LEU A 153 -33.44 -1.74 26.27
CA LEU A 153 -33.39 -0.31 26.52
C LEU A 153 -34.80 0.26 26.31
N SER A 154 -35.54 0.46 27.40
CA SER A 154 -36.95 0.88 27.38
C SER A 154 -37.21 2.16 26.57
N PHE A 155 -36.20 3.00 26.37
CA PHE A 155 -36.33 4.25 25.61
C PHE A 155 -36.22 4.07 24.08
N LEU A 156 -35.67 2.95 23.59
CA LEU A 156 -35.45 2.73 22.15
C LEU A 156 -36.51 1.86 21.48
N HIS A 157 -37.42 1.24 22.24
CA HIS A 157 -38.37 0.24 21.74
C HIS A 157 -37.75 -0.70 20.69
N PRO A 158 -36.62 -1.38 21.01
CA PRO A 158 -35.86 -2.13 20.02
C PRO A 158 -36.69 -3.27 19.43
N PHE A 159 -36.46 -3.54 18.14
CA PHE A 159 -37.09 -4.64 17.44
C PHE A 159 -36.81 -5.98 18.16
N PRO A 160 -37.83 -6.81 18.46
CA PRO A 160 -37.66 -8.04 19.22
C PRO A 160 -37.06 -9.15 18.35
N TYR A 161 -35.73 -9.22 18.30
CA TYR A 161 -35.03 -10.28 17.57
C TYR A 161 -35.14 -11.63 18.28
N GLY A 162 -35.46 -12.68 17.52
CA GLY A 162 -35.41 -14.06 18.03
C GLY A 162 -33.99 -14.47 18.40
N LYS A 163 -33.84 -15.28 19.46
CA LYS A 163 -32.52 -15.76 19.92
C LYS A 163 -31.74 -16.49 18.81
N GLU A 164 -32.44 -17.27 18.00
CA GLU A 164 -31.86 -17.98 16.85
C GLU A 164 -31.27 -17.01 15.81
N PHE A 165 -31.97 -15.89 15.57
CA PHE A 165 -31.49 -14.85 14.67
C PHE A 165 -30.22 -14.21 15.22
N ILE A 166 -30.20 -13.83 16.51
CA ILE A 166 -29.05 -13.19 17.16
C ILE A 166 -27.80 -14.10 17.04
N VAL A 167 -27.93 -15.39 17.34
CA VAL A 167 -26.78 -16.33 17.25
C VAL A 167 -26.27 -16.44 15.81
N ARG A 168 -27.16 -16.56 14.82
CA ARG A 168 -26.77 -16.62 13.40
C ARG A 168 -26.13 -15.31 12.94
N PHE A 169 -26.71 -14.18 13.30
CA PHE A 169 -26.22 -12.85 12.97
C PHE A 169 -24.81 -12.61 13.50
N VAL A 170 -24.58 -12.88 14.79
CA VAL A 170 -23.25 -12.73 15.42
C VAL A 170 -22.24 -13.67 14.78
N SER A 171 -22.63 -14.92 14.49
CA SER A 171 -21.75 -15.89 13.84
C SER A 171 -21.31 -15.42 12.45
N VAL A 172 -22.26 -14.94 11.63
CA VAL A 172 -21.95 -14.40 10.29
C VAL A 172 -21.13 -13.12 10.39
N TYR A 173 -21.45 -12.22 11.32
CA TYR A 173 -20.68 -11.00 11.55
C TYR A 173 -19.21 -11.29 11.89
N MET A 174 -18.97 -12.27 12.76
CA MET A 174 -17.60 -12.69 13.13
C MET A 174 -16.84 -13.26 11.93
N VAL A 175 -17.48 -14.06 11.07
CA VAL A 175 -16.86 -14.58 9.84
C VAL A 175 -16.52 -13.43 8.88
N VAL A 176 -17.45 -12.51 8.65
CA VAL A 176 -17.22 -11.35 7.77
C VAL A 176 -16.10 -10.46 8.33
N ALA A 177 -16.08 -10.22 9.64
CA ALA A 177 -15.02 -9.48 10.31
C ALA A 177 -13.66 -10.17 10.19
N ALA A 178 -13.60 -11.50 10.36
CA ALA A 178 -12.37 -12.26 10.18
C ALA A 178 -11.84 -12.16 8.75
N ILE A 179 -12.71 -12.27 7.75
CA ILE A 179 -12.33 -12.11 6.33
C ILE A 179 -11.85 -10.68 6.06
N ALA A 180 -12.55 -9.67 6.57
CA ALA A 180 -12.16 -8.26 6.42
C ALA A 180 -10.77 -8.00 7.01
N CYS A 181 -10.52 -8.44 8.24
CA CYS A 181 -9.22 -8.31 8.90
C CYS A 181 -8.13 -9.08 8.15
N TRP A 182 -8.41 -10.32 7.71
CA TRP A 182 -7.47 -11.14 6.97
C TRP A 182 -7.05 -10.52 5.64
N THR A 183 -8.02 -10.02 4.87
CA THR A 183 -7.76 -9.39 3.57
C THR A 183 -6.91 -8.12 3.70
N GLU A 184 -7.15 -7.29 4.72
CA GLU A 184 -6.32 -6.12 4.97
C GLU A 184 -4.94 -6.49 5.51
N HIS A 185 -4.83 -7.51 6.38
CA HIS A 185 -3.54 -8.03 6.82
C HIS A 185 -2.67 -8.45 5.63
N PHE A 186 -3.24 -9.21 4.69
CA PHE A 186 -2.51 -9.64 3.49
C PHE A 186 -2.12 -8.46 2.59
N ARG A 187 -2.99 -7.45 2.47
CA ARG A 187 -2.67 -6.20 1.73
C ARG A 187 -1.54 -5.43 2.40
N ALA A 188 -1.57 -5.29 3.73
CA ALA A 188 -0.54 -4.61 4.50
C ALA A 188 0.81 -5.35 4.35
N HIS A 189 0.81 -6.68 4.48
CA HIS A 189 2.00 -7.50 4.30
C HIS A 189 2.57 -7.43 2.88
N SER A 190 1.71 -7.46 1.86
CA SER A 190 2.14 -7.33 0.46
C SER A 190 2.82 -5.99 0.20
N ARG A 191 2.34 -4.90 0.82
CA ARG A 191 2.96 -3.57 0.71
C ARG A 191 4.34 -3.53 1.36
N THR A 192 4.49 -4.11 2.55
CA THR A 192 5.80 -4.13 3.23
C THR A 192 6.79 -4.98 2.45
N LEU A 193 6.39 -6.16 1.97
CA LEU A 193 7.23 -7.01 1.13
C LEU A 193 7.66 -6.31 -0.16
N ASN A 194 6.72 -5.67 -0.88
CA ASN A 194 7.03 -4.95 -2.11
C ASN A 194 7.94 -3.76 -1.86
N SER A 195 7.77 -3.05 -0.73
CA SER A 195 8.68 -1.96 -0.36
C SER A 195 10.08 -2.46 -0.02
N ALA A 196 10.22 -3.62 0.61
CA ALA A 196 11.51 -4.24 0.90
C ALA A 196 12.20 -4.71 -0.38
N LYS A 197 11.48 -5.40 -1.28
CA LYS A 197 11.97 -5.79 -2.60
C LYS A 197 12.42 -4.58 -3.42
N ARG A 198 11.64 -3.49 -3.39
CA ARG A 198 11.98 -2.24 -4.09
C ARG A 198 13.28 -1.63 -3.56
N ARG A 199 13.45 -1.56 -2.24
CA ARG A 199 14.71 -1.09 -1.62
C ARG A 199 15.91 -1.96 -1.96
N GLN A 200 15.73 -3.29 -1.99
CA GLN A 200 16.80 -4.21 -2.41
C GLN A 200 17.18 -3.97 -3.86
N LEU A 201 16.20 -3.84 -4.76
CA LEU A 201 16.44 -3.56 -6.17
C LEU A 201 17.16 -2.22 -6.35
N GLU A 202 16.72 -1.18 -5.64
CA GLU A 202 17.38 0.14 -5.64
C GLU A 202 18.83 0.02 -5.15
N SER A 203 19.11 -0.73 -4.08
CA SER A 203 20.48 -0.93 -3.58
C SER A 203 21.40 -1.69 -4.55
N VAL A 204 20.85 -2.66 -5.28
CA VAL A 204 21.60 -3.41 -6.31
C VAL A 204 21.86 -2.50 -7.50
N LEU A 205 20.88 -1.72 -7.93
CA LEU A 205 21.00 -0.80 -9.06
C LEU A 205 22.09 0.26 -8.77
N GLU A 206 22.10 0.81 -7.55
CA GLU A 206 23.10 1.77 -7.09
C GLU A 206 24.52 1.20 -7.00
N ALA A 207 24.65 -0.12 -6.79
CA ALA A 207 25.95 -0.79 -6.74
C ALA A 207 26.54 -1.12 -8.13
N LEU A 208 25.75 -1.01 -9.20
CA LEU A 208 26.22 -1.31 -10.55
C LEU A 208 27.09 -0.16 -11.11
N PRO A 209 28.28 -0.44 -11.63
CA PRO A 209 29.15 0.58 -12.23
C PRO A 209 28.63 1.07 -13.59
N ALA A 210 27.85 0.26 -14.29
CA ALA A 210 27.24 0.62 -15.56
C ALA A 210 26.01 1.53 -15.35
N ALA A 211 25.80 2.48 -16.26
CA ALA A 211 24.58 3.26 -16.32
C ALA A 211 23.40 2.35 -16.71
N VAL A 212 22.45 2.15 -15.79
CA VAL A 212 21.27 1.30 -15.99
C VAL A 212 20.00 2.12 -15.78
N ARG A 213 19.11 2.05 -16.78
CA ARG A 213 17.75 2.57 -16.72
C ARG A 213 16.78 1.43 -16.99
N LEU A 214 15.86 1.23 -16.07
CA LEU A 214 14.77 0.27 -16.17
C LEU A 214 13.53 1.02 -16.62
N ASN A 215 12.99 0.64 -17.77
CA ASN A 215 11.72 1.16 -18.27
C ASN A 215 10.60 0.15 -18.04
N ASP A 216 9.39 0.64 -17.84
CA ASP A 216 8.20 -0.21 -17.86
C ASP A 216 7.84 -0.64 -19.31
N ASN A 217 6.78 -1.44 -19.44
CA ASN A 217 6.30 -1.91 -20.75
C ASN A 217 5.77 -0.77 -21.65
N THR A 218 5.51 0.40 -21.09
CA THR A 218 5.08 1.60 -21.82
C THR A 218 6.26 2.48 -22.24
N GLY A 219 7.50 2.10 -21.88
CA GLY A 219 8.71 2.87 -22.14
C GLY A 219 8.97 3.97 -21.11
N ARG A 220 8.14 4.10 -20.07
CA ARG A 220 8.35 5.09 -19.02
C ARG A 220 9.48 4.63 -18.10
N PRO A 221 10.39 5.54 -17.70
CA PRO A 221 11.42 5.21 -16.72
C PRO A 221 10.78 4.82 -15.40
N LEU A 222 11.09 3.62 -14.92
CA LEU A 222 10.64 3.11 -13.63
C LEU A 222 11.71 3.31 -12.56
N LEU A 223 12.97 3.06 -12.91
CA LEU A 223 14.14 3.22 -12.04
C LEU A 223 15.37 3.58 -12.88
N CYS A 224 16.29 4.37 -12.34
CA CYS A 224 17.62 4.59 -12.88
C CYS A 224 18.63 4.60 -11.73
N ASN A 225 19.88 4.18 -11.98
CA ASN A 225 20.93 4.32 -10.98
C ASN A 225 21.66 5.64 -11.08
N ARG A 226 22.40 5.97 -10.01
CA ARG A 226 23.30 7.11 -9.98
C ARG A 226 24.29 7.18 -11.14
N ALA A 227 24.83 6.04 -11.62
CA ALA A 227 25.74 6.04 -12.77
C ALA A 227 25.07 6.59 -14.03
N TYR A 228 23.79 6.25 -14.26
CA TYR A 228 23.00 6.81 -15.36
C TYR A 228 22.81 8.33 -15.19
N LEU A 229 22.44 8.80 -13.99
CA LEU A 229 22.25 10.23 -13.72
C LEU A 229 23.53 11.05 -13.92
N VAL A 230 24.67 10.55 -13.45
CA VAL A 230 25.97 11.21 -13.64
C VAL A 230 26.35 11.30 -15.12
N LEU A 231 26.06 10.24 -15.87
CA LEU A 231 26.37 10.15 -17.30
C LEU A 231 25.49 11.10 -18.13
N THR A 232 24.18 11.15 -17.85
CA THR A 232 23.24 12.00 -18.59
C THR A 232 23.21 13.44 -18.08
N GLN A 233 23.83 13.72 -16.94
CA GLN A 233 23.75 15.00 -16.22
C GLN A 233 22.32 15.41 -15.86
N LEU A 234 21.38 14.46 -15.86
CA LEU A 234 20.00 14.69 -15.48
C LEU A 234 19.85 14.52 -13.98
N THR A 235 19.01 15.37 -13.39
CA THR A 235 18.53 15.17 -12.04
C THR A 235 17.53 14.02 -12.00
N HIS A 236 17.34 13.43 -10.81
CA HIS A 236 16.38 12.34 -10.64
C HIS A 236 14.97 12.76 -11.10
N ASP A 237 14.53 13.97 -10.77
CA ASP A 237 13.18 14.45 -11.09
C ASP A 237 12.97 14.65 -12.60
N GLU A 238 13.96 15.18 -13.32
CA GLU A 238 13.93 15.34 -14.79
C GLU A 238 13.85 14.00 -15.52
N VAL A 239 14.41 12.91 -14.97
CA VAL A 239 14.32 11.59 -15.60
C VAL A 239 12.89 11.03 -15.53
N PHE A 240 12.13 11.33 -14.48
CA PHE A 240 10.81 10.75 -14.26
C PHE A 240 9.65 11.61 -14.76
N ASP A 241 9.91 12.82 -15.26
CA ASP A 241 8.89 13.69 -15.83
C ASP A 241 8.78 13.48 -17.37
N PRO A 242 7.77 12.75 -17.86
CA PRO A 242 7.69 12.34 -19.26
C PRO A 242 7.30 13.47 -20.21
N GLU A 243 6.82 14.61 -19.69
CA GLU A 243 6.33 15.73 -20.53
C GLU A 243 7.45 16.57 -21.14
N GLU A 244 8.68 16.48 -20.62
CA GLU A 244 9.78 17.38 -21.04
C GLU A 244 10.79 16.72 -22.01
N ILE A 245 10.72 15.40 -22.21
CA ILE A 245 11.68 14.65 -23.04
C ILE A 245 11.08 14.38 -24.43
N ASP A 246 10.89 15.44 -25.22
CA ASP A 246 10.35 15.35 -26.59
C ASP A 246 11.42 14.94 -27.63
N SER A 247 12.63 14.63 -27.17
CA SER A 247 13.72 14.14 -28.03
C SER A 247 14.52 13.05 -27.32
N PRO A 248 15.02 12.02 -28.03
CA PRO A 248 15.92 11.04 -27.45
C PRO A 248 17.23 11.76 -27.06
N ILE A 249 17.34 12.13 -25.78
CA ILE A 249 18.54 12.75 -25.19
C ILE A 249 19.74 11.79 -25.21
N ILE A 250 19.53 10.53 -25.59
CA ILE A 250 20.58 9.52 -25.60
C ILE A 250 21.54 9.78 -26.77
N PRO A 251 22.83 10.01 -26.51
CA PRO A 251 23.83 10.14 -27.56
C PRO A 251 23.79 8.90 -28.47
N PRO A 252 23.76 9.04 -29.80
CA PRO A 252 23.59 7.92 -30.74
C PRO A 252 24.72 6.89 -30.68
N ASP A 253 25.84 7.22 -30.04
CA ASP A 253 27.03 6.40 -29.82
C ASP A 253 27.05 5.66 -28.47
N MET A 254 26.07 5.92 -27.59
CA MET A 254 26.06 5.39 -26.23
C MET A 254 25.36 4.03 -26.16
N GLN A 255 26.11 2.97 -25.88
CA GLN A 255 25.55 1.64 -25.62
C GLN A 255 24.95 1.59 -24.20
N TYR A 256 23.63 1.62 -24.10
CA TYR A 256 22.91 1.31 -22.86
C TYR A 256 22.15 0.00 -23.01
N THR A 257 22.14 -0.80 -21.95
CA THR A 257 21.40 -2.07 -21.95
C THR A 257 19.96 -1.78 -21.52
N ASN A 258 19.04 -1.75 -22.48
CA ASN A 258 17.62 -1.65 -22.17
C ASN A 258 17.12 -3.04 -21.74
N ILE A 259 16.83 -3.22 -20.45
CA ILE A 259 16.33 -4.49 -19.92
C ILE A 259 14.80 -4.39 -19.82
N PRO A 260 14.03 -4.98 -20.76
CA PRO A 260 12.58 -4.98 -20.68
C PRO A 260 12.10 -5.77 -19.46
N ILE A 261 11.33 -5.14 -18.58
CA ILE A 261 10.77 -5.78 -17.40
C ILE A 261 9.46 -6.48 -17.77
N SER A 262 9.53 -7.73 -18.23
CA SER A 262 8.33 -8.56 -18.35
C SER A 262 7.81 -9.07 -16.99
N ALA A 263 8.65 -9.08 -15.94
CA ALA A 263 8.28 -9.33 -14.54
C ALA A 263 9.42 -8.90 -13.59
N PRO A 264 9.14 -8.24 -12.45
CA PRO A 264 10.18 -7.75 -11.52
C PRO A 264 11.02 -8.89 -10.91
N ASP A 265 10.44 -10.05 -10.62
CA ASP A 265 11.19 -11.20 -10.10
C ASP A 265 12.17 -11.77 -11.14
N GLY A 266 11.85 -11.68 -12.43
CA GLY A 266 12.75 -12.10 -13.52
C GLY A 266 13.84 -11.08 -13.85
N ALA A 267 13.68 -9.81 -13.47
CA ALA A 267 14.71 -8.79 -13.65
C ALA A 267 15.86 -8.98 -12.66
N LEU A 268 15.54 -9.29 -11.39
CA LEU A 268 16.55 -9.56 -10.36
C LEU A 268 17.41 -10.77 -10.72
N TYR A 269 16.78 -11.86 -11.16
CA TYR A 269 17.49 -13.06 -11.61
C TYR A 269 18.39 -12.77 -12.83
N ARG A 270 17.90 -11.99 -13.81
CA ARG A 270 18.70 -11.61 -14.98
C ARG A 270 19.87 -10.71 -14.63
N LEU A 271 19.70 -9.78 -13.71
CA LEU A 271 20.78 -8.93 -13.19
C LEU A 271 21.83 -9.76 -12.44
N GLN A 272 21.39 -10.71 -11.59
CA GLN A 272 22.32 -11.64 -10.92
C GLN A 272 23.10 -12.48 -11.93
N MET A 273 22.41 -13.08 -12.91
CA MET A 273 23.04 -13.87 -13.96
C MET A 273 24.01 -13.04 -14.82
N TRP A 274 23.68 -11.78 -15.11
CA TRP A 274 24.57 -10.87 -15.81
C TRP A 274 25.82 -10.56 -14.98
N GLN A 275 25.65 -10.29 -13.69
CA GLN A 275 26.75 -10.01 -12.77
C GLN A 275 27.67 -11.24 -12.61
N GLU A 276 27.11 -12.45 -12.56
CA GLU A 276 27.88 -13.70 -12.54
C GLU A 276 28.65 -13.91 -13.85
N ARG A 277 28.06 -13.58 -15.01
CA ARG A 277 28.74 -13.66 -16.31
C ARG A 277 29.90 -12.67 -16.41
N GLU A 278 29.71 -11.42 -15.99
CA GLU A 278 30.80 -10.43 -15.97
C GLU A 278 31.93 -10.87 -15.05
N ARG A 279 31.62 -11.34 -13.83
CA ARG A 279 32.65 -11.90 -12.93
C ARG A 279 33.39 -13.06 -13.60
N ALA A 280 32.66 -13.98 -14.24
CA ALA A 280 33.25 -15.14 -14.92
C ALA A 280 34.13 -14.75 -16.12
N GLN A 281 33.85 -13.63 -16.81
CA GLN A 281 34.70 -13.12 -17.91
C GLN A 281 35.95 -12.40 -17.41
N VAL A 282 35.85 -11.67 -16.29
CA VAL A 282 36.98 -10.91 -15.72
C VAL A 282 37.97 -11.84 -14.99
N GLN A 283 37.50 -12.95 -14.42
CA GLN A 283 38.33 -13.86 -13.60
C GLN A 283 39.46 -14.61 -14.35
N PRO A 284 39.29 -15.13 -15.58
CA PRO A 284 40.38 -15.79 -16.31
C PRO A 284 41.47 -14.81 -16.81
N ALA A 285 41.15 -13.53 -17.03
CA ALA A 285 42.14 -12.54 -17.45
C ALA A 285 43.16 -12.23 -16.34
N LEU A 286 42.77 -12.35 -15.07
CA LEU A 286 43.65 -12.15 -13.91
C LEU A 286 44.48 -13.40 -13.54
N SER A 287 44.06 -14.60 -13.96
CA SER A 287 44.83 -15.83 -13.70
C SER A 287 45.91 -16.10 -14.75
N ASP A 288 45.75 -15.62 -15.99
CA ASP A 288 46.75 -15.78 -17.05
C ASP A 288 47.91 -14.77 -16.92
N GLY A 289 47.62 -13.52 -16.53
CA GLY A 289 48.67 -12.52 -16.22
C GLY A 289 49.59 -12.93 -15.07
N ARG A 290 49.07 -13.71 -14.10
CA ARG A 290 49.85 -14.23 -12.97
C ARG A 290 50.73 -15.44 -13.34
N ARG A 291 50.50 -16.07 -14.50
CA ARG A 291 51.35 -17.15 -15.04
C ARG A 291 52.56 -16.62 -15.82
N GLU A 292 52.48 -15.42 -16.40
CA GLU A 292 53.61 -14.80 -17.09
C GLU A 292 54.58 -14.07 -16.13
N GLU A 293 54.09 -13.43 -15.05
CA GLU A 293 54.97 -12.87 -14.01
C GLU A 293 55.72 -13.95 -13.21
N GLY A 294 55.17 -15.16 -13.14
CA GLY A 294 55.84 -16.32 -12.52
C GLY A 294 56.96 -16.93 -13.37
N ARG A 295 57.06 -16.58 -14.67
CA ARG A 295 58.13 -17.08 -15.57
C ARG A 295 59.36 -16.18 -15.63
N HIS A 296 59.21 -14.88 -15.32
CA HIS A 296 60.34 -13.95 -15.27
C HIS A 296 60.95 -13.76 -13.88
N SER A 297 60.35 -14.30 -12.82
CA SER A 297 60.90 -14.21 -11.45
C SER A 297 61.68 -15.46 -10.99
N MET A 298 61.95 -16.42 -11.88
CA MET A 298 62.66 -17.67 -11.54
C MET A 298 64.15 -17.68 -11.97
N GLU A 299 64.79 -16.52 -12.12
CA GLU A 299 66.21 -16.44 -12.47
C GLU A 299 67.08 -15.58 -11.52
N TYR A 300 66.53 -14.96 -10.48
CA TYR A 300 67.32 -14.24 -9.46
C TYR A 300 66.71 -14.39 -8.07
N CYS A 301 67.08 -15.44 -7.35
CA CYS A 301 67.23 -15.44 -5.89
C CYS A 301 67.70 -16.82 -5.43
N ASN A 302 69.00 -17.07 -5.61
CA ASN A 302 69.71 -18.01 -4.75
C ASN A 302 70.40 -17.20 -3.66
N ASP A 303 70.40 -17.75 -2.46
CA ASP A 303 71.13 -17.34 -1.26
C ASP A 303 70.54 -16.17 -0.46
N THR A 304 69.91 -16.48 0.69
CA THR A 304 70.48 -16.23 2.04
C THR A 304 69.39 -16.23 3.14
N VAL A 305 69.39 -17.32 3.93
CA VAL A 305 69.31 -17.41 5.42
C VAL A 305 68.08 -16.86 6.19
N LEU A 306 67.36 -17.83 6.79
CA LEU A 306 66.83 -17.91 8.16
C LEU A 306 66.52 -16.62 8.96
N SER A 307 65.27 -16.47 9.41
CA SER A 307 64.94 -16.70 10.84
C SER A 307 63.43 -16.57 11.11
N SER A 308 63.03 -17.34 12.12
CA SER A 308 61.72 -17.59 12.72
C SER A 308 61.09 -16.40 13.43
N VAL A 309 59.77 -16.19 13.30
CA VAL A 309 58.87 -15.74 14.39
C VAL A 309 57.44 -16.27 14.14
N GLY A 310 56.81 -16.79 15.21
CA GLY A 310 55.57 -17.56 15.24
C GLY A 310 54.25 -16.77 15.20
N PRO A 311 53.13 -17.44 15.53
CA PRO A 311 51.77 -17.00 15.20
C PRO A 311 51.15 -16.13 16.30
N HIS A 312 50.42 -15.08 15.90
CA HIS A 312 49.54 -14.35 16.80
C HIS A 312 48.11 -14.30 16.27
N ASP A 313 47.24 -14.91 17.07
CA ASP A 313 45.79 -14.76 17.15
C ASP A 313 45.35 -13.31 17.33
N VAL A 314 44.36 -12.85 16.55
CA VAL A 314 43.33 -11.85 16.90
C VAL A 314 42.22 -11.99 15.84
N GLY A 315 40.92 -12.06 16.08
CA GLY A 315 40.06 -11.93 17.25
C GLY A 315 38.64 -11.71 16.70
N VAL A 316 37.73 -12.65 16.96
CA VAL A 316 36.33 -12.61 16.53
C VAL A 316 35.58 -11.62 17.44
N VAL A 317 35.04 -10.54 16.87
CA VAL A 317 34.19 -9.58 17.59
C VAL A 317 32.73 -10.01 17.43
N SER A 318 32.21 -10.70 18.44
CA SER A 318 30.77 -10.92 18.64
C SER A 318 30.16 -9.68 19.30
N ASN A 319 29.26 -8.99 18.59
CA ASN A 319 28.51 -7.86 19.14
C ASN A 319 27.11 -8.34 19.59
N THR A 320 27.03 -8.85 20.81
CA THR A 320 25.79 -9.05 21.56
C THR A 320 25.39 -7.72 22.19
N ARG A 321 24.25 -7.16 21.77
CA ARG A 321 23.60 -6.08 22.50
C ARG A 321 22.18 -6.47 22.86
N ASP A 322 22.07 -7.01 24.07
CA ASP A 322 20.89 -6.95 24.91
C ASP A 322 20.46 -5.49 25.08
N ASN A 323 19.17 -5.22 24.94
CA ASN A 323 18.56 -4.03 25.54
C ASN A 323 17.25 -4.42 26.23
N GLN A 324 17.37 -4.46 27.55
CA GLN A 324 16.30 -4.58 28.54
C GLN A 324 15.26 -3.46 28.37
N MET A 325 13.99 -3.86 28.47
CA MET A 325 12.89 -2.96 28.82
C MET A 325 12.87 -2.75 30.35
N PRO A 326 12.69 -1.51 30.85
CA PRO A 326 12.26 -1.29 32.21
C PRO A 326 10.73 -1.25 32.32
N ALA A 327 10.21 -2.10 33.21
CA ALA A 327 8.83 -2.04 33.70
C ALA A 327 8.58 -0.73 34.46
N LYS A 328 7.38 -0.16 34.32
CA LYS A 328 6.86 0.87 35.22
C LYS A 328 5.87 0.25 36.22
N PRO A 329 5.89 0.67 37.49
CA PRO A 329 5.04 0.13 38.54
C PRO A 329 3.63 0.76 38.57
N LEU A 330 2.77 0.02 39.29
CA LEU A 330 1.34 0.19 39.60
C LEU A 330 0.85 1.62 39.88
#